data_AF-A0A1H5T544-F1
#
_entry.id   AF-A0A1H5T544-F1
#
_cell.length_a   1.000
_cell.length_b   1.000
_cell.length_c   1.000
_cell.angle_alpha   90.00
_cell.angle_beta   90.00
_cell.angle_gamma   90.00
#
_symmetry.space_group_name_H-M   'P 1'
#
loop_
_entity.id
_entity.type
_entity.pdbx_description
1 polymer ?
#
loop_
_entity_poly.entity_id
_entity_poly.type
_entity_poly.pdbx_seq_one_letter_code
_entity_poly.pdbx_strand_id
1 'polypeptide(L)' 'MMRIWGWPLVIALLSAVGLIAGLVADGAGDVLSWAGLGVPVLVVLRCGLR' A
#
# COMPACT_ATOMS: atom_id res chain seq x y z
N MET A 1 -11.48 -19.49 1.25
CA MET A 1 -11.55 -18.35 0.31
C MET A 1 -10.58 -17.22 0.68
N MET A 2 -10.43 -16.84 1.96
CA MET A 2 -9.45 -15.81 2.38
C MET A 2 -7.99 -16.08 2.03
N ARG A 3 -7.59 -17.34 1.77
CA ARG A 3 -6.22 -17.66 1.36
C ARG A 3 -5.81 -17.08 0.00
N ILE A 4 -6.79 -16.84 -0.88
CA ILE A 4 -6.57 -16.30 -2.23
C ILE A 4 -6.80 -14.78 -2.24
N TRP A 5 -7.83 -14.32 -1.53
CA TRP A 5 -8.24 -12.90 -1.53
C TRP A 5 -7.63 -12.06 -0.41
N GLY A 6 -7.02 -12.66 0.61
CA GLY A 6 -6.47 -11.95 1.75
C GLY A 6 -5.37 -10.97 1.34
N TRP A 7 -4.42 -11.42 0.52
CA TRP A 7 -3.33 -10.58 0.04
C TRP A 7 -3.80 -9.42 -0.87
N PRO A 8 -4.66 -9.65 -1.88
CA PRO A 8 -5.29 -8.56 -2.64
C PRO A 8 -5.98 -7.52 -1.75
N LEU A 9 -6.71 -7.95 -0.71
CA LEU A 9 -7.41 -7.05 0.20
C LEU A 9 -6.44 -6.20 1.04
N VAL A 10 -5.37 -6.80 1.55
CA VAL A 10 -4.32 -6.08 2.30
C VAL A 10 -3.67 -5.01 1.42
N ILE A 11 -3.35 -5.35 0.17
CA ILE A 11 -2.77 -4.40 -0.79
C ILE A 11 -3.75 -3.25 -1.06
N ALA A 12 -5.04 -3.56 -1.28
CA ALA A 12 -6.06 -2.53 -1.52
C ALA A 12 -6.19 -1.58 -0.32
N LEU A 13 -6.21 -2.10 0.91
CA LEU A 13 -6.30 -1.30 2.12
C LEU A 13 -5.06 -0.42 2.33
N LEU A 14 -3.86 -0.97 2.15
CA LEU A 14 -2.61 -0.20 2.26
C LEU A 14 -2.58 0.96 1.25
N SER A 15 -2.98 0.69 0.01
CA SER A 15 -3.05 1.73 -1.02
C SER A 15 -4.10 2.79 -0.72
N ALA A 16 -5.29 2.39 -0.24
CA ALA A 16 -6.34 3.34 0.11
C ALA A 16 -5.91 4.25 1.27
N VAL A 17 -5.33 3.68 2.32
CA VAL A 17 -4.81 4.46 3.47
C VAL A 17 -3.68 5.38 3.02
N GLY A 18 -2.73 4.89 2.21
CA GLY A 18 -1.62 5.71 1.71
C GLY A 18 -2.08 6.88 0.84
N LEU A 19 -3.05 6.65 -0.06
CA LEU A 19 -3.63 7.71 -0.89
C LEU A 19 -4.37 8.75 -0.05
N ILE A 20 -5.23 8.31 0.89
CA ILE A 20 -5.97 9.24 1.75
C ILE A 20 -5.00 10.07 2.59
N ALA A 21 -3.97 9.44 3.16
CA ALA A 21 -2.98 10.12 3.98
C ALA A 21 -2.25 11.23 3.21
N GLY A 22 -1.80 10.97 1.99
CA GLY A 22 -1.08 11.95 1.17
C GLY A 22 -1.97 13.05 0.56
N LEU A 23 -3.29 12.84 0.52
CA LEU A 23 -4.23 13.84 0.00
C LEU A 23 -4.82 14.75 1.10
N VAL A 24 -4.94 14.24 2.33
CA VAL A 24 -5.67 14.92 3.41
C VAL A 24 -4.74 15.57 4.44
N ALA A 25 -3.53 15.06 4.63
CA ALA A 25 -2.64 15.50 5.70
C ALA A 25 -1.22 15.83 5.18
N ASP A 26 -0.70 16.99 5.55
CA ASP A 26 0.67 17.41 5.26
C ASP A 26 1.68 16.86 6.28
N GLY A 27 2.93 16.62 5.83
CA GLY A 27 4.06 16.26 6.66
C GLY A 27 3.99 14.82 7.18
N ALA A 28 3.24 14.57 8.25
CA ALA A 28 3.08 13.22 8.80
C ALA A 28 2.25 12.31 7.87
N GLY A 29 1.27 12.90 7.17
CA GLY A 29 0.48 12.21 6.14
C GLY A 29 1.32 11.77 4.94
N ASP A 30 2.33 12.57 4.56
CA ASP A 30 3.25 12.23 3.47
C ASP A 30 4.11 10.99 3.79
N VAL A 31 4.64 10.91 5.01
CA VAL A 31 5.41 9.74 5.45
C VAL A 31 4.54 8.49 5.50
N LEU A 32 3.30 8.61 5.97
CA LEU A 32 2.34 7.51 6.00
C LEU A 32 1.93 7.07 4.57
N SER A 33 1.77 8.04 3.67
CA SER A 33 1.54 7.81 2.24
C SER A 33 2.67 7.01 1.60
N TRP A 34 3.92 7.40 1.84
CA TRP A 34 5.09 6.67 1.33
C TRP A 34 5.15 5.25 1.86
N ALA A 35 4.85 5.04 3.14
CA ALA A 35 4.82 3.70 3.72
C ALA A 35 3.67 2.85 3.13
N GLY A 36 2.46 3.41 3.03
CA GLY A 36 1.27 2.70 2.51
C GLY A 36 1.37 2.34 1.04
N LEU A 37 1.94 3.22 0.21
CA LEU A 37 2.08 3.01 -1.24
C LEU A 37 3.38 2.31 -1.63
N GLY A 38 4.44 2.48 -0.84
CA GLY A 38 5.72 1.81 -1.07
C GLY A 38 5.68 0.30 -0.87
N VAL A 39 4.87 -0.18 0.08
CA VAL A 39 4.72 -1.63 0.34
C VAL A 39 4.19 -2.40 -0.88
N PRO A 40 3.08 -2.01 -1.54
CA PRO A 40 2.65 -2.59 -2.81
C PRO A 40 3.73 -2.60 -3.90
N VAL A 41 4.49 -1.50 -4.03
CA VAL A 41 5.59 -1.40 -5.01
C VAL A 41 6.69 -2.42 -4.71
N LEU A 42 7.07 -2.57 -3.43
CA LEU A 42 8.05 -3.59 -3.02
C LEU A 42 7.55 -5.01 -3.28
N VAL A 43 6.25 -5.28 -3.12
CA VAL A 43 5.65 -6.58 -3.47
C VAL A 43 5.77 -6.84 -4.97
N VAL A 44 5.48 -5.86 -5.82
CA VAL A 44 5.64 -5.98 -7.28
C VAL A 44 7.10 -6.19 -7.65
N LEU A 45 8.03 -5.40 -7.11
CA LEU A 45 9.46 -5.60 -7.34
C LEU A 45 9.91 -7.00 -6.93
N ARG A 46 9.45 -7.45 -5.75
CA ARG A 46 9.89 -8.73 -5.23
C ARG A 46 9.23 -9.91 -5.94
N CYS A 47 7.98 -9.86 -6.39
CA CYS A 47 7.28 -10.99 -7.01
C CYS A 47 7.27 -10.95 -8.54
N GLY A 48 7.27 -9.77 -9.14
CA GLY A 48 7.22 -9.57 -10.58
C GLY A 48 8.59 -9.53 -11.28
N LEU A 49 9.68 -9.29 -10.53
CA LEU A 49 11.06 -9.38 -11.05
C LEU A 49 11.76 -10.70 -10.70
N ARG A 50 11.02 -11.75 -10.30
CA ARG A 50 11.54 -13.12 -10.22
C ARG A 50 11.07 -13.91 -11.42
#